data_AF-A0A4Q3FIX4-F1
#
_entry.id   AF-A0A4Q3FIX4-F1
#
_cell.length_a   1.000
_cell.length_b   1.000
_cell.length_c   1.000
_cell.angle_alpha   90.00
_cell.angle_beta   90.00
_cell.angle_gamma   90.00
#
_symmetry.space_group_name_H-M   'P 1'
#
loop_
_entity.id
_entity.type
_entity.pdbx_description
1 polymer ?
#
loop_
_entity_poly.entity_id
_entity_poly.type
_entity_poly.pdbx_seq_one_letter_code
_entity_poly.pdbx_strand_id
1 'polypeptide(L)' 'MAFGLGRLAWPPDRFWAATPREIAAALRAHQDRFRGSAPERPALAALMDAFPDA' A
#
# COMPACT_ATOMS: atom_id res chain seq x y z
N MET A 1 13.02 6.34 -3.78
CA MET A 1 12.91 5.85 -5.18
C MET A 1 11.78 4.85 -5.36
N ALA A 2 11.84 3.65 -4.77
CA ALA A 2 10.87 2.56 -5.00
C ALA A 2 9.40 2.93 -4.71
N PHE A 3 9.13 3.78 -3.73
CA PHE A 3 7.77 4.24 -3.46
C PHE A 3 7.20 5.11 -4.59
N GLY A 4 7.94 6.13 -5.04
CA GLY A 4 7.46 7.05 -6.09
C GLY A 4 7.40 6.39 -7.47
N LEU A 5 8.51 5.81 -7.91
CA LEU A 5 8.62 5.21 -9.25
C LEU A 5 8.01 3.82 -9.35
N GLY A 6 7.91 3.08 -8.23
CA GLY A 6 7.34 1.74 -8.20
C GLY A 6 5.91 1.74 -7.68
N ARG A 7 5.72 1.98 -6.37
CA ARG A 7 4.42 1.84 -5.69
C ARG A 7 3.35 2.80 -6.21
N LEU A 8 3.72 4.04 -6.50
CA LEU A 8 2.83 5.05 -7.09
C LEU A 8 2.85 5.03 -8.62
N ALA A 9 3.77 4.26 -9.23
CA ALA A 9 4.00 4.18 -10.67
C ALA A 9 4.11 5.58 -11.34
N TRP A 10 4.72 6.55 -10.66
CA TRP A 10 4.93 7.86 -11.27
C TRP A 10 6.00 7.74 -12.36
N PRO A 11 5.76 8.36 -13.53
CA PRO A 11 6.80 8.44 -14.54
C PRO A 11 7.97 9.30 -14.00
N PRO A 12 9.21 9.07 -14.45
CA PRO A 12 10.40 9.67 -13.84
C PRO A 12 10.37 11.20 -13.77
N ASP A 13 9.92 11.85 -14.85
CA ASP A 13 9.71 13.29 -14.95
C ASP A 13 8.80 13.82 -13.83
N ARG A 14 7.67 13.16 -13.58
CA ARG A 14 6.75 13.54 -12.50
C ARG A 14 7.38 13.36 -11.12
N PHE A 15 8.13 12.27 -10.93
CA PHE A 15 8.79 12.01 -9.65
C PHE A 15 9.86 13.06 -9.32
N TRP A 16 10.66 13.46 -10.31
CA TRP A 16 11.70 14.47 -10.11
C TRP A 16 11.17 15.89 -9.97
N ALA A 17 10.00 16.19 -10.55
CA ALA A 17 9.33 17.48 -10.37
C ALA A 17 8.57 17.60 -9.04
N ALA A 18 8.31 16.47 -8.35
CA ALA A 18 7.51 16.47 -7.14
C ALA A 18 8.25 17.06 -5.94
N THR A 19 7.52 17.76 -5.09
CA THR A 19 8.02 18.33 -3.85
C THR A 19 7.99 17.32 -2.70
N PRO A 20 8.85 17.48 -1.68
CA PRO A 20 8.80 16.64 -0.47
C PRO A 20 7.42 16.62 0.19
N ARG A 21 6.67 17.73 0.14
CA ARG A 21 5.32 17.84 0.71
C ARG A 21 4.31 16.97 -0.01
N GLU A 22 4.39 16.88 -1.34
CA GLU A 22 3.51 16.02 -2.15
C GLU A 22 3.83 14.55 -1.94
N ILE A 23 5.11 14.20 -1.83
CA ILE A 23 5.53 12.84 -1.49
C ILE A 23 4.99 12.44 -0.11
N ALA A 24 5.08 13.34 0.89
CA ALA A 24 4.52 13.09 2.22
C ALA A 24 2.99 12.92 2.20
N ALA A 25 2.28 13.68 1.36
CA ALA A 25 0.84 13.51 1.18
C ALA A 25 0.49 12.16 0.55
N ALA A 26 1.21 11.76 -0.51
CA ALA A 26 1.02 10.47 -1.14
C ALA A 26 1.33 9.30 -0.18
N LEU A 27 2.38 9.44 0.65
CA LEU A 27 2.69 8.49 1.71
C LEU A 27 1.51 8.32 2.67
N ARG A 28 0.94 9.42 3.20
CA ARG A 28 -0.19 9.34 4.14
C ARG A 28 -1.42 8.70 3.52
N ALA A 29 -1.83 9.15 2.33
CA ALA A 29 -2.97 8.56 1.61
C ALA A 29 -2.78 7.07 1.36
N HIS A 30 -1.54 6.67 1.07
CA HIS A 30 -1.20 5.28 0.88
C HIS A 30 -1.28 4.51 2.21
N GLN A 31 -0.75 5.01 3.33
CA GLN A 31 -0.86 4.39 4.66
C GLN A 31 -2.33 4.22 5.09
N ASP A 32 -3.14 5.26 4.91
CA ASP A 32 -4.53 5.29 5.32
C ASP A 32 -5.39 4.31 4.52
N ARG A 33 -5.04 4.03 3.26
CA ARG A 33 -5.70 2.98 2.46
C ARG A 33 -5.45 1.56 2.99
N PHE A 34 -4.36 1.35 3.75
CA PHE A 34 -4.06 0.08 4.43
C PHE A 34 -4.39 0.13 5.94
N ARG A 35 -5.21 1.09 6.40
CA ARG A 35 -5.65 1.15 7.81
C ARG A 35 -6.52 -0.02 8.26
N GLY A 36 -6.99 -0.86 7.35
CA GLY A 36 -7.42 -2.20 7.74
C GLY A 36 -6.17 -3.00 8.10
N SER A 37 -5.94 -3.27 9.39
CA SER A 37 -4.86 -4.16 9.79
C SER A 37 -5.04 -5.48 9.03
N ALA A 38 -4.00 -5.94 8.34
CA ALA A 38 -4.01 -7.30 7.81
C ALA A 38 -4.44 -8.25 8.93
N PRO A 39 -5.33 -9.23 8.66
CA PRO A 39 -5.74 -10.17 9.69
C PRO A 39 -4.50 -10.84 10.27
N GLU A 40 -4.50 -11.05 11.58
CA GLU A 40 -3.44 -11.82 12.21
C GLU A 40 -3.42 -13.23 11.60
N ARG A 41 -2.24 -13.86 11.60
CA ARG A 41 -2.06 -15.21 11.05
C ARG A 41 -3.14 -16.21 11.51
N PRO A 42 -3.51 -16.29 12.81
CA PRO A 42 -4.59 -17.19 13.24
C PRO A 42 -5.96 -16.83 12.65
N ALA A 43 -6.29 -15.55 12.54
CA ALA A 43 -7.56 -15.10 11.97
C ALA A 43 -7.66 -15.46 10.48
N LEU A 44 -6.57 -15.31 9.74
CA LEU A 44 -6.50 -15.75 8.34
C LEU A 44 -6.68 -17.27 8.22
N ALA A 45 -6.01 -18.07 9.07
CA ALA A 45 -6.15 -19.52 9.04
C ALA A 45 -7.59 -19.98 9.33
N ALA A 46 -8.27 -19.34 10.29
CA ALA A 46 -9.67 -19.61 10.58
C ALA A 46 -10.59 -19.30 9.40
N LEU A 47 -10.31 -18.22 8.66
CA LEU A 47 -11.05 -17.88 7.44
C LEU A 47 -10.83 -18.93 6.33
N MET A 48 -9.60 -19.41 6.14
CA MET A 48 -9.30 -20.43 5.14
C MET A 48 -9.97 -21.78 5.45
N ASP A 49 -10.04 -22.16 6.72
CA ASP A 49 -10.75 -23.36 7.16
C ASP A 49 -12.27 -23.23 6.96
N ALA A 50 -12.81 -22.05 7.27
CA ALA A 50 -14.24 -21.76 7.11
C ALA A 50 -14.68 -21.64 5.64
N PHE A 51 -13.79 -21.21 4.74
CA PHE A 51 -14.08 -20.97 3.33
C PHE A 51 -13.01 -21.63 2.43
N PRO A 52 -13.02 -22.96 2.28
CA PRO A 52 -12.04 -23.66 1.45
C PRO A 52 -12.28 -23.38 -0.04
N ASP A 53 -11.20 -23.07 -0.76
CA ASP A 53 -11.20 -23.00 -2.23
C ASP A 53 -11.22 -24.43 -2.78
N ALA A 54 -12.37 -24.85 -3.32
CA ALA A 54 -12.60 -26.19 -3.89
C ALA A 54 -11.84 -26.43 -5.20
#